data_AF-A0A2A7AMQ0-F1
#
_entry.id   AF-A0A2A7AMQ0-F1
#
_cell.length_a   1.000
_cell.length_b   1.000
_cell.length_c   1.000
_cell.angle_alpha   90.00
_cell.angle_beta   90.00
_cell.angle_gamma   90.00
#
_symmetry.space_group_name_H-M   'P 1'
#
loop_
_entity.id
_entity.type
_entity.pdbx_description
1 polymer ?
#
loop_
_entity_poly.entity_id
_entity_poly.type
_entity_poly.pdbx_seq_one_letter_code
_entity_poly.pdbx_strand_id
1 'polypeptide(L)' 'MRKENVRCPMCGTMNYDVDLDETGGWTKCRLCKAVTCSMDEWEKHTVSVPLLNEKQLVARSMIRK' A
#
# COMPACT_ATOMS: atom_id res chain seq x y z
N MET A 1 -0.70 -5.88 24.34
CA MET A 1 -0.43 -5.44 22.95
C MET A 1 0.27 -6.56 22.24
N ARG A 2 -0.15 -6.87 21.01
CA ARG A 2 0.45 -7.95 20.21
C ARG A 2 1.53 -7.33 19.33
N LYS A 3 2.75 -7.86 19.44
CA LYS A 3 3.86 -7.46 18.59
C LYS A 3 4.05 -8.49 17.49
N GLU A 4 4.23 -8.01 16.27
CA GLU A 4 4.32 -8.85 15.09
C GLU A 4 5.61 -8.61 14.30
N ASN A 5 6.10 -9.66 13.65
CA ASN A 5 7.24 -9.57 12.75
C ASN A 5 6.73 -9.36 11.32
N VAL A 6 7.07 -8.21 10.73
CA VAL A 6 6.54 -7.79 9.43
C VAL A 6 7.66 -7.68 8.41
N ARG A 7 7.53 -8.42 7.31
CA ARG A 7 8.45 -8.33 6.17
C ARG A 7 8.13 -7.07 5.35
N CYS A 8 9.13 -6.24 5.12
CA CYS A 8 8.99 -5.04 4.30
C CYS A 8 8.71 -5.43 2.83
N PRO A 9 7.62 -4.97 2.21
CA PRO A 9 7.30 -5.28 0.82
C PRO A 9 8.27 -4.61 -0.17
N MET A 10 8.94 -3.52 0.22
CA MET A 10 9.86 -2.78 -0.64
C MET A 10 11.25 -3.41 -0.74
N CYS A 11 11.77 -3.98 0.36
CA CYS A 11 13.16 -4.47 0.42
C CYS A 11 13.33 -5.86 1.05
N GLY A 12 12.26 -6.51 1.47
CA GLY A 12 12.29 -7.86 2.06
C GLY A 12 12.84 -7.96 3.47
N THR A 13 13.31 -6.85 4.07
CA THR A 13 13.82 -6.84 5.45
C THR A 13 12.72 -7.19 6.46
N MET A 14 13.04 -8.07 7.41
CA MET A 14 12.15 -8.35 8.55
C MET A 14 12.24 -7.22 9.59
N ASN A 15 11.10 -6.61 9.91
CA ASN A 15 10.96 -5.67 11.02
C ASN A 15 10.39 -6.46 12.20
N TYR A 16 11.10 -6.44 13.32
CA TYR A 16 10.75 -7.22 14.51
C TYR A 16 9.97 -6.39 15.49
N ASP A 17 9.11 -7.05 16.27
CA ASP A 17 8.45 -6.47 17.43
C ASP A 17 7.61 -5.22 17.10
N VAL A 18 7.02 -5.17 15.91
CA VAL A 18 6.23 -4.04 15.42
C VAL A 18 4.87 -4.03 16.11
N ASP A 19 4.48 -2.88 16.64
CA ASP A 19 3.16 -2.64 17.20
C ASP A 19 2.22 -2.08 16.12
N LEU A 20 1.43 -2.97 15.50
CA LEU A 20 0.48 -2.60 14.45
C LEU A 20 -0.82 -2.03 15.03
N ASP A 21 -1.17 -2.39 16.27
CA ASP A 21 -2.37 -1.90 16.94
C ASP A 21 -2.26 -0.40 17.22
N GLU A 22 -1.09 0.07 17.69
CA GLU A 22 -0.84 1.51 17.94
C GLU A 22 -0.84 2.36 16.66
N THR A 23 -0.40 1.78 15.56
CA THR A 23 -0.14 2.49 14.30
C THR A 23 -1.24 2.34 13.26
N GLY A 24 -2.31 1.60 13.58
CA GLY A 24 -3.37 1.28 12.63
C GLY A 24 -2.85 0.51 11.42
N GLY A 25 -1.97 -0.48 11.65
CA GLY A 25 -1.41 -1.33 10.60
C GLY A 25 -0.24 -0.72 9.81
N TRP A 26 0.23 0.48 10.16
CA TRP A 26 1.35 1.13 9.49
C TRP A 26 2.70 0.77 10.12
N THR A 27 3.71 0.53 9.29
CA THR A 27 5.07 0.24 9.75
C THR A 27 6.11 1.00 8.94
N LYS A 28 7.21 1.36 9.60
CA LYS A 28 8.39 1.95 8.95
C LYS A 28 9.53 0.94 8.93
N CYS A 29 10.04 0.63 7.75
CA CYS A 29 11.11 -0.33 7.62
C CYS A 29 12.41 0.15 8.30
N ARG A 30 13.05 -0.72 9.09
CA ARG A 30 14.33 -0.43 9.75
C ARG A 30 15.48 -0.19 8.77
N LEU A 31 15.45 -0.82 7.58
CA LEU A 31 16.51 -0.74 6.58
C LEU A 31 16.25 0.39 5.58
N CYS A 32 15.29 0.21 4.66
CA CYS A 32 15.05 1.16 3.57
C CYS A 32 14.23 2.39 3.97
N LYS A 33 13.74 2.44 5.22
CA LYS A 33 12.93 3.54 5.77
C LYS A 33 11.59 3.79 5.09
N ALA A 34 11.19 2.94 4.14
CA ALA A 34 9.87 2.98 3.53
C ALA A 34 8.78 2.82 4.59
N VAL A 35 7.71 3.62 4.44
CA VAL A 35 6.49 3.53 5.24
C VAL A 35 5.49 2.69 4.46
N THR A 36 5.01 1.62 5.06
CA THR A 36 4.16 0.61 4.41
C THR A 36 3.04 0.20 5.35
N CYS A 37 1.86 -0.11 4.85
CA CYS A 37 0.78 -0.71 5.63
C CYS A 37 0.48 -2.14 5.16
N SER A 38 -0.29 -2.90 5.94
CA SER A 38 -0.83 -4.19 5.52
C SER A 38 -1.78 -4.03 4.33
N MET A 39 -1.93 -5.10 3.52
CA MET A 39 -2.82 -5.07 2.35
C MET A 39 -4.29 -4.86 2.76
N ASP A 40 -4.73 -5.46 3.87
CA ASP A 40 -6.10 -5.29 4.37
C ASP A 40 -6.42 -3.82 4.71
N GLU A 41 -5.43 -3.09 5.24
CA GLU A 41 -5.59 -1.67 5.54
C GLU A 41 -5.45 -0.80 4.29
N TRP A 42 -4.57 -1.20 3.36
CA TRP A 42 -4.44 -0.58 2.05
C TRP A 42 -5.75 -0.63 1.25
N GLU A 43 -6.43 -1.77 1.21
CA GLU A 43 -7.68 -1.94 0.45
C GLU A 43 -8.83 -1.04 0.95
N LYS A 44 -8.91 -0.80 2.26
CA LYS A 44 -9.95 0.08 2.84
C LYS A 44 -9.78 1.55 2.45
N HIS A 45 -8.54 1.97 2.23
CA HIS A 45 -8.19 3.38 2.06
C HIS A 45 -7.74 3.74 0.64
N THR A 46 -7.78 2.81 -0.29
CA THR A 46 -7.36 3.05 -1.67
C THR A 46 -8.44 2.72 -2.70
N VAL A 47 -8.35 3.39 -3.84
CA VAL A 47 -9.25 3.17 -4.98
C VAL A 47 -8.43 2.69 -6.17
N SER A 48 -8.99 1.76 -6.93
CA SER A 48 -8.37 1.29 -8.16
C SER A 48 -8.32 2.43 -9.19
N VAL A 49 -7.12 2.89 -9.52
CA VAL A 49 -6.91 3.87 -10.59
C VAL A 49 -6.70 3.11 -11.90
N PRO A 50 -7.62 3.22 -12.88
CA PRO A 50 -7.44 2.54 -14.16
C PRO A 50 -6.27 3.14 -14.93
N LEU A 51 -5.28 2.31 -15.26
CA LEU A 51 -4.19 2.66 -16.15
C LEU A 51 -4.68 2.54 -17.59
N LEU A 52 -4.86 3.68 -18.25
CA LEU A 52 -5.30 3.74 -19.64
C LEU A 52 -4.11 4.11 -20.53
N ASN A 53 -3.98 3.42 -21.67
CA ASN A 53 -3.16 3.93 -22.75
C ASN A 53 -3.88 5.06 -23.51
N GLU A 54 -3.16 5.78 -24.38
CA GLU A 54 -3.71 6.92 -25.12
C GLU A 54 -4.98 6.56 -25.91
N LYS A 55 -5.00 5.40 -26.58
CA LYS A 55 -6.17 4.97 -27.36
C LYS A 55 -7.40 4.75 -26.47
N GLN A 56 -7.21 4.14 -25.30
CA GLN A 56 -8.27 3.92 -24.32
C GLN A 56 -8.74 5.23 -23.68
N LEU A 57 -7.83 6.17 -23.43
CA LEU A 57 -8.16 7.48 -22.88
C LEU A 57 -9.03 8.28 -23.86
N VAL A 58 -8.64 8.32 -25.14
CA VAL A 58 -9.40 9.00 -26.20
C VAL A 58 -10.80 8.38 -26.34
N ALA A 59 -10.91 7.06 -26.43
CA ALA A 59 -12.19 6.37 -26.53
C ALA A 59 -13.12 6.68 -25.34
N ARG A 60 -12.57 6.70 -24.11
CA ARG A 60 -13.36 7.01 -22.91
C ARG A 60 -13.79 8.47 -22.83
N SER A 61 -13.02 9.39 -23.43
CA SER A 61 -13.37 10.81 -23.49
C SER A 61 -14.55 11.10 -24.42
N MET A 62 -14.73 10.29 -25.47
CA MET A 62 -15.81 10.44 -26.45
C MET A 62 -17.18 9.97 -25.93
N ILE A 63 -17.21 9.06 -24.94
CA ILE A 63 -18.44 8.51 -24.34
C ILE A 63 -19.09 9.46 -23.33
N ARG A 64 -18.38 10.52 -22.89
CA ARG A 64 -18.85 11.50 -21.90
C ARG A 64 -19.50 12.75 -22.50
N LYS A 65 -19.80 12.77 -23.81
CA LYS A 65 -20.63 13.80 -24.46
C LYS A 65 -22.04 13.28 -24.64
#